data_AF-A0A4R3JZ99-F1
#
_entry.id   AF-A0A4R3JZ99-F1
#
_cell.length_a   1.000
_cell.length_b   1.000
_cell.length_c   1.000
_cell.angle_alpha   90.00
_cell.angle_beta   90.00
_cell.angle_gamma   90.00
#
_symmetry.space_group_name_H-M   'P 1'
#
loop_
_entity.id
_entity.type
_entity.pdbx_description
1 polymer ?
#
loop_
_entity_poly.entity_id
_entity_poly.type
_entity_poly.pdbx_seq_one_letter_code
_entity_poly.pdbx_strand_id
1 'polypeptide(L)' 'MSKRVSGPPRRPRNPVAKAVRSPAFRMQVVPDKRKKWPKHPAQDEIASASSEDEKRRIEDDADAED' A
#
# COMPACT_ATOMS: atom_id res chain seq x y z
N MET A 1 -9.45 15.95 22.01
CA MET A 1 -9.30 14.90 20.97
C MET A 1 -10.62 14.11 20.85
N SER A 2 -11.48 14.47 19.91
CA SER A 2 -12.78 13.80 19.71
C SER A 2 -12.64 12.70 18.67
N LYS A 3 -12.53 11.44 19.10
CA LYS A 3 -12.66 10.30 18.19
C LYS A 3 -14.13 10.22 17.78
N ARG A 4 -14.46 10.73 16.59
CA ARG A 4 -15.74 10.43 15.94
C ARG A 4 -15.74 8.94 15.57
N VAL A 5 -16.04 8.08 16.53
CA VAL A 5 -16.48 6.70 16.26
C VAL A 5 -17.95 6.77 15.87
N SER A 6 -18.29 7.62 14.89
CA SER A 6 -19.67 7.88 14.52
C SER A 6 -20.13 6.82 13.54
N GLY A 7 -20.68 5.74 14.08
CA GLY A 7 -21.40 4.71 13.36
C GLY A 7 -21.76 3.57 14.31
N PRO A 8 -22.93 2.93 14.15
CA PRO A 8 -23.22 1.68 14.84
C PRO A 8 -22.05 0.70 14.66
N PRO A 9 -21.70 -0.12 15.67
CA PRO A 9 -20.65 -1.11 15.55
C PRO A 9 -20.83 -1.94 14.28
N ARG A 10 -19.85 -1.86 13.37
CA ARG A 10 -19.88 -2.67 12.15
C ARG A 10 -19.86 -4.14 12.57
N ARG A 11 -20.80 -4.93 12.04
CA ARG A 11 -20.83 -6.38 12.28
C ARG A 11 -19.44 -6.98 12.01
N PRO A 12 -19.00 -7.97 12.81
CA PRO A 12 -17.74 -8.64 12.54
C PRO A 12 -17.79 -9.22 11.12
N ARG A 13 -16.71 -9.01 10.36
CA ARG A 13 -16.63 -9.56 9.00
C ARG A 13 -16.56 -11.08 9.09
N ASN A 14 -17.25 -11.74 8.15
CA ASN A 14 -17.16 -13.19 7.97
C ASN A 14 -15.66 -13.60 7.84
N PRO A 15 -15.19 -14.62 8.57
CA PRO A 15 -13.80 -15.06 8.51
C PRO A 15 -13.34 -15.41 7.09
N VAL A 16 -14.23 -15.99 6.26
CA VAL A 16 -13.95 -16.28 4.84
C VAL A 16 -13.68 -14.99 4.07
N ALA A 17 -14.49 -13.95 4.28
CA ALA A 17 -14.31 -12.66 3.63
C ALA A 17 -13.01 -11.96 4.06
N LYS A 18 -12.53 -12.22 5.30
CA LYS A 18 -11.21 -11.76 5.76
C LYS A 18 -10.08 -12.53 5.05
N ALA A 19 -10.21 -13.86 4.94
CA ALA A 19 -9.23 -14.71 4.29
C ALA A 19 -9.07 -14.39 2.80
N VAL A 20 -10.17 -14.25 2.04
CA VAL A 20 -10.15 -13.95 0.59
C VAL A 20 -9.46 -12.62 0.28
N ARG A 21 -9.51 -11.65 1.19
CA ARG A 21 -8.83 -10.35 1.03
C ARG A 21 -7.34 -10.39 1.39
N SER A 22 -6.85 -11.51 1.91
CA SER A 22 -5.43 -11.67 2.19
C SER A 22 -4.63 -11.94 0.90
N PRO A 23 -3.32 -11.65 0.88
CA PRO A 23 -2.46 -11.97 -0.27
C PRO A 23 -2.44 -13.45 -0.65
N ALA A 24 -2.80 -14.35 0.26
CA ALA A 24 -2.83 -15.80 0.02
C ALA A 24 -3.77 -16.20 -1.12
N PHE A 25 -4.87 -15.45 -1.32
CA PHE A 25 -5.88 -15.72 -2.34
C PHE A 25 -5.84 -14.71 -3.49
N ARG A 26 -4.72 -13.98 -3.67
CA ARG A 26 -4.58 -13.06 -4.81
C ARG A 26 -4.50 -13.84 -6.12
N MET A 27 -5.00 -13.24 -7.20
CA MET A 27 -4.85 -13.79 -8.55
C MET A 27 -3.36 -13.94 -8.89
N GLN A 28 -2.97 -15.14 -9.30
CA GLN A 28 -1.60 -15.41 -9.78
C GLN A 28 -1.57 -15.33 -11.30
N VAL A 29 -0.69 -14.51 -11.84
CA VAL A 29 -0.47 -14.41 -13.28
C VAL A 29 0.52 -15.48 -13.69
N VAL A 30 0.11 -16.35 -14.62
CA VAL A 30 1.00 -17.35 -15.22
C VAL A 30 1.85 -16.65 -16.30
N PRO A 31 3.19 -16.72 -16.23
CA PRO A 31 4.04 -16.09 -17.23
C PRO A 31 3.88 -16.77 -18.60
N ASP A 32 3.68 -15.97 -19.64
CA ASP A 32 3.65 -16.45 -21.02
C ASP A 32 5.08 -16.88 -21.44
N LYS A 33 5.20 -18.11 -21.94
CA LYS A 33 6.49 -18.69 -22.37
C LYS A 33 7.04 -18.05 -23.64
N ARG A 34 6.19 -17.43 -24.47
CA ARG A 34 6.58 -16.88 -25.79
C ARG A 34 7.05 -15.43 -25.71
N LYS A 35 6.71 -14.71 -24.65
CA LYS A 35 7.03 -13.30 -24.49
C LYS A 35 7.83 -13.11 -23.20
N LYS A 36 9.10 -12.73 -23.33
CA LYS A 36 9.86 -12.20 -22.20
C LYS A 36 9.30 -10.82 -21.87
N TRP A 37 8.43 -10.75 -20.86
CA TRP A 37 7.95 -9.48 -20.35
C TRP A 37 9.14 -8.67 -19.79
N PRO A 38 9.13 -7.33 -19.95
CA PRO A 38 10.08 -6.50 -19.22
C PRO A 38 9.88 -6.72 -17.73
N LYS A 39 10.98 -7.00 -17.01
CA LYS A 39 10.95 -7.16 -15.55
C LYS A 39 10.49 -5.83 -14.95
N HIS A 40 9.28 -5.80 -14.39
CA HIS A 40 8.91 -4.70 -13.51
C HIS A 40 9.80 -4.78 -12.26
N PRO A 41 10.41 -3.67 -11.82
CA PRO A 41 11.22 -3.65 -10.61
C PRO A 41 10.37 -4.09 -9.40
N ALA A 42 11.01 -4.78 -8.46
CA ALA A 42 10.35 -5.27 -7.26
C ALA A 42 9.76 -4.07 -6.50
N GLN A 43 8.51 -4.21 -6.04
CA GLN A 43 7.77 -3.15 -5.35
C GLN A 43 8.43 -2.69 -4.03
N ASP A 44 9.46 -3.39 -3.56
CA ASP A 44 10.29 -3.00 -2.43
C ASP A 44 11.03 -1.68 -2.70
N GLU A 45 11.39 -1.39 -3.96
CA GLU A 45 12.01 -0.12 -4.34
C GLU A 45 11.00 1.04 -4.38
N ILE A 46 9.73 0.77 -4.70
CA ILE A 46 8.69 1.80 -4.82
C ILE A 46 8.27 2.33 -3.44
N ALA A 47 8.23 1.45 -2.42
CA ALA A 47 7.99 1.87 -1.04
C ALA A 47 9.14 2.74 -0.51
N SER A 48 10.39 2.46 -0.92
CA SER A 48 11.55 3.29 -0.56
C SER A 48 11.50 4.65 -1.25
N ALA A 49 11.16 4.71 -2.54
CA ALA A 49 11.04 5.96 -3.30
C ALA A 49 9.96 6.89 -2.73
N SER A 50 8.79 6.35 -2.35
CA SER A 50 7.72 7.17 -1.74
C SER A 50 8.09 7.72 -0.36
N SER A 51 8.97 7.03 0.37
CA SER A 51 9.43 7.51 1.69
C SER A 51 10.52 8.58 1.58
N GLU A 52 11.33 8.55 0.52
CA GLU A 52 12.37 9.55 0.29
C GLU A 52 11.80 10.87 -0.23
N ASP A 53 10.80 10.83 -1.11
CA ASP A 53 10.08 12.03 -1.58
C ASP A 53 9.29 12.72 -0.47
N GLU A 54 8.68 11.96 0.46
CA GLU A 54 8.00 12.52 1.64
C GLU A 54 9.01 13.19 2.59
N LYS A 55 10.21 12.62 2.74
CA LYS A 55 11.26 13.16 3.63
C LYS A 55 11.85 14.47 3.11
N ARG A 56 12.08 14.58 1.79
CA ARG A 56 12.57 15.83 1.16
C ARG A 56 11.56 16.97 1.30
N ARG A 57 10.26 16.70 1.11
CA ARG A 57 9.21 17.71 1.30
C ARG A 57 9.18 18.29 2.72
N ILE A 58 9.46 17.47 3.74
CA ILE A 58 9.47 17.93 5.13
C ILE A 58 10.69 18.80 5.45
N GLU A 59 11.84 18.53 4.81
CA GLU A 59 13.06 19.32 5.00
C GLU A 59 12.96 20.69 4.32
N ASP A 60 12.37 20.77 3.12
CA ASP A 60 12.18 22.04 2.40
C ASP A 60 11.22 23.02 3.11
N ASP A 61 10.21 22.51 3.84
CA ASP A 61 9.28 23.33 4.64
C ASP A 61 9.90 23.83 5.97
N ALA A 62 11.00 23.23 6.45
CA ALA A 62 11.63 23.59 7.71
C ALA A 62 12.63 24.77 7.59
N ASP A 63 13.13 25.05 6.39
CA ASP A 63 14.05 26.16 6.09
C ASP A 63 13.33 27.47 5.72
N ALA A 64 12.00 27.49 5.72
CA ALA A 64 11.18 28.66 5.36
C ALA A 64 10.77 29.55 6.55
N GLU A 65 11.22 29.24 7.77
CA GLU A 65 10.90 29.96 9.01
C GLU A 65 12.19 30.46 9.71
N ASP A 66 12.91 31.42 9.09
CA ASP A 66 13.84 32.35 9.76
C ASP A 66 13.80 33.74 9.09
#